data_AF-A0A8J4USZ6-F1
#
_entry.id   AF-A0A8J4USZ6-F1
#
_cell.length_a   1.000
_cell.length_b   1.000
_cell.length_c   1.000
_cell.angle_alpha   90.00
_cell.angle_beta   90.00
_cell.angle_gamma   90.00
#
_symmetry.space_group_name_H-M   'P 1'
#
loop_
_entity.id
_entity.type
_entity.pdbx_description
1 polymer ?
#
loop_
_entity_poly.entity_id
_entity_poly.type
_entity_poly.pdbx_seq_one_letter_code
_entity_poly.pdbx_strand_id
1 'polypeptide(L)'
;MLAGTTTAALESRILCCNKLLSPLCTTSSNNTIRKSNTSYRSSSSSCNFTTTSTFNKSSQFSKSYLNKQQQQQQQQQQQQYIKENVHGRRFFRPSTPSFEKRDLYEVLGVPRTATKQEIKQAFYGLAKKYHPDTNRDDPDAHKRFAEISNAYDVLFDENKRATYDRAGHQGATAENAEGGGFPGGFRPGNGQEFDLEDLFGDLGDLFGGGQGFGGKSRSSNGADIQVNLHIDFMEAVNGCEKEIQFYGNSSCNTCDGSGAKPGTKPQTCKSCGGTGTTIKSNGLFQMASTCKQCKGSGKIIKDHCGTCKGKGTTYGQRTISIKVPQGINNGVNIKLTGQGEPGTGRGSRRGNLFVNVTISEHELFRRQGNDVHVDVPLTISQAILGATVVVPTLTGEVDLKVPAGTQPGEKRVLKGKGIRAVNSPEYGNQFVHFIISIPKNISSKQEELIKEFEQEDKNNCGPLDSLTHPVLSFWNKSMKRWRDYISKNFKN
;
A
#
# COMPACT_ATOMS: atom_id res chain seq x y z
N MET A 1 4.23 -61.65 33.43
CA MET A 1 4.06 -62.45 32.19
C MET A 1 4.20 -61.47 31.05
N LEU A 2 5.35 -61.32 30.35
CA LEU A 2 6.50 -62.23 30.13
C LEU A 2 6.16 -63.51 29.34
N ALA A 3 7.13 -63.95 28.52
CA ALA A 3 7.02 -64.78 27.30
C ALA A 3 6.36 -64.02 26.11
N GLY A 4 6.84 -64.07 24.86
CA GLY A 4 7.93 -64.86 24.24
C GLY A 4 7.43 -66.17 23.58
N THR A 5 8.02 -66.71 22.50
CA THR A 5 9.19 -66.32 21.69
C THR A 5 9.24 -67.22 20.42
N THR A 6 9.96 -66.80 19.35
CA THR A 6 10.50 -67.66 18.25
C THR A 6 9.48 -68.44 17.37
N THR A 7 9.76 -68.99 16.17
CA THR A 7 10.98 -69.18 15.34
C THR A 7 10.63 -69.35 13.83
N ALA A 8 11.60 -69.07 12.91
CA ALA A 8 11.98 -69.78 11.65
C ALA A 8 10.94 -70.43 10.67
N ALA A 9 11.20 -70.67 9.37
CA ALA A 9 12.15 -70.17 8.34
C ALA A 9 11.85 -70.87 6.98
N LEU A 10 12.64 -70.58 5.91
CA LEU A 10 12.72 -71.29 4.60
C LEU A 10 11.51 -71.05 3.64
N GLU A 11 11.63 -70.99 2.29
CA GLU A 11 12.75 -71.05 1.32
C GLU A 11 12.38 -70.18 0.05
N SER A 12 13.30 -69.45 -0.59
CA SER A 12 14.14 -69.81 -1.78
C SER A 12 13.37 -70.17 -3.08
N ARG A 13 13.79 -69.83 -4.32
CA ARG A 13 14.95 -69.08 -4.89
C ARG A 13 14.70 -68.80 -6.41
N ILE A 14 15.78 -68.44 -7.16
CA ILE A 14 15.97 -68.48 -8.65
C ILE A 14 15.79 -67.10 -9.36
N LEU A 15 16.80 -66.51 -10.06
CA LEU A 15 18.25 -66.79 -10.15
C LEU A 15 19.05 -65.58 -10.74
N CYS A 16 20.33 -65.42 -10.35
CA CYS A 16 21.50 -64.81 -11.06
C CYS A 16 21.40 -63.44 -11.82
N CYS A 17 22.46 -62.62 -11.97
CA CYS A 17 23.89 -62.66 -11.58
C CYS A 17 24.37 -61.19 -11.35
N ASN A 18 25.23 -60.82 -10.38
CA ASN A 18 26.71 -60.88 -10.37
C ASN A 18 27.40 -60.39 -11.68
N LYS A 19 28.53 -59.65 -11.74
CA LYS A 19 29.51 -59.00 -10.82
C LYS A 19 30.48 -58.14 -11.72
N LEU A 20 31.43 -57.27 -11.34
CA LEU A 20 32.01 -56.75 -10.07
C LEU A 20 32.75 -55.39 -10.36
N LEU A 21 33.35 -54.77 -9.33
CA LEU A 21 34.58 -53.91 -9.35
C LEU A 21 34.68 -52.64 -10.24
N SER A 22 34.60 -51.48 -9.59
CA SER A 22 35.52 -50.33 -9.77
C SER A 22 36.81 -50.55 -8.90
N PRO A 23 37.90 -49.72 -8.91
CA PRO A 23 37.98 -48.28 -9.28
C PRO A 23 39.33 -47.80 -9.92
N LEU A 24 39.55 -46.46 -9.88
CA LEU A 24 40.80 -45.66 -9.97
C LEU A 24 41.13 -44.92 -11.30
N CYS A 25 41.29 -43.59 -11.17
CA CYS A 25 42.42 -42.71 -11.60
C CYS A 25 42.96 -42.73 -13.06
N THR A 26 43.39 -41.63 -13.70
CA THR A 26 43.44 -40.17 -13.37
C THR A 26 43.77 -39.31 -14.62
N THR A 27 43.34 -38.03 -14.63
CA THR A 27 43.99 -36.81 -15.21
C THR A 27 44.40 -36.68 -16.71
N SER A 28 44.10 -35.49 -17.28
CA SER A 28 44.88 -34.74 -18.32
C SER A 28 44.85 -35.25 -19.79
N SER A 29 45.04 -34.46 -20.87
CA SER A 29 45.27 -32.99 -21.04
C SER A 29 44.88 -32.47 -22.46
N ASN A 30 44.46 -31.19 -22.52
CA ASN A 30 44.62 -30.15 -23.57
C ASN A 30 45.03 -30.45 -25.05
N ASN A 31 44.30 -29.81 -25.98
CA ASN A 31 44.71 -29.27 -27.31
C ASN A 31 45.09 -30.29 -28.43
N THR A 32 44.83 -30.04 -29.73
CA THR A 32 45.48 -28.98 -30.54
C THR A 32 44.86 -28.80 -31.96
N ILE A 33 44.54 -27.53 -32.33
CA ILE A 33 44.70 -26.81 -33.64
C ILE A 33 44.71 -27.66 -34.95
N ARG A 34 43.91 -27.39 -36.02
CA ARG A 34 44.16 -26.35 -37.07
C ARG A 34 42.97 -26.13 -38.07
N LYS A 35 43.15 -25.23 -39.06
CA LYS A 35 42.17 -24.77 -40.09
C LYS A 35 42.57 -25.17 -41.53
N SER A 36 41.61 -25.24 -42.46
CA SER A 36 41.78 -24.93 -43.90
C SER A 36 40.45 -24.67 -44.63
N ASN A 37 40.51 -23.92 -45.75
CA ASN A 37 39.39 -23.66 -46.69
C ASN A 37 39.46 -24.71 -47.87
N THR A 38 38.70 -24.72 -48.99
CA THR A 38 37.99 -23.64 -49.74
C THR A 38 36.97 -24.20 -50.77
N SER A 39 35.86 -23.48 -50.99
CA SER A 39 35.04 -23.28 -52.22
C SER A 39 35.02 -24.27 -53.42
N TYR A 40 33.81 -24.63 -53.88
CA TYR A 40 33.28 -24.63 -55.28
C TYR A 40 31.77 -25.06 -55.24
N ARG A 41 30.88 -24.91 -56.24
CA ARG A 41 30.36 -23.73 -56.98
C ARG A 41 29.10 -24.15 -57.76
N SER A 42 28.03 -23.31 -57.80
CA SER A 42 26.80 -23.45 -58.64
C SER A 42 25.93 -24.71 -58.40
N SER A 43 24.61 -24.76 -58.69
CA SER A 43 23.64 -23.74 -59.17
C SER A 43 22.19 -24.15 -58.82
N SER A 44 21.27 -23.17 -58.86
CA SER A 44 19.78 -23.25 -58.88
C SER A 44 19.12 -24.65 -59.03
N SER A 45 18.06 -24.99 -58.28
CA SER A 45 16.79 -24.23 -58.22
C SER A 45 15.90 -24.54 -56.99
N SER A 46 14.74 -23.85 -56.93
CA SER A 46 13.52 -24.07 -56.10
C SER A 46 13.51 -23.78 -54.58
N CYS A 47 12.62 -22.84 -54.23
CA CYS A 47 11.64 -22.92 -53.13
C CYS A 47 12.11 -23.37 -51.72
N ASN A 48 12.76 -22.48 -50.97
CA ASN A 48 12.89 -22.63 -49.50
C ASN A 48 11.91 -21.73 -48.75
N PHE A 49 11.04 -22.33 -47.95
CA PHE A 49 10.07 -21.67 -47.07
C PHE A 49 10.62 -21.65 -45.64
N THR A 50 11.42 -20.63 -45.29
CA THR A 50 12.19 -20.62 -44.03
C THR A 50 11.41 -20.03 -42.86
N THR A 51 11.40 -20.74 -41.73
CA THR A 51 10.63 -20.41 -40.53
C THR A 51 11.23 -19.31 -39.65
N THR A 52 10.38 -18.36 -39.28
CA THR A 52 10.18 -17.84 -37.91
C THR A 52 11.42 -17.67 -37.01
N SER A 53 12.21 -16.62 -37.24
CA SER A 53 13.18 -16.12 -36.22
C SER A 53 13.36 -14.59 -36.16
N THR A 54 12.99 -13.85 -37.21
CA THR A 54 13.28 -12.41 -37.36
C THR A 54 12.14 -11.46 -36.94
N PHE A 55 11.00 -11.95 -36.45
CA PHE A 55 9.80 -11.13 -36.20
C PHE A 55 9.68 -10.48 -34.80
N ASN A 56 10.65 -10.67 -33.90
CA ASN A 56 10.51 -10.28 -32.48
C ASN A 56 11.43 -9.13 -32.01
N LYS A 57 11.95 -8.31 -32.95
CA LYS A 57 12.66 -7.05 -32.63
C LYS A 57 11.93 -5.78 -33.07
N SER A 58 10.95 -5.88 -33.96
CA SER A 58 10.09 -4.77 -34.41
C SER A 58 8.97 -4.40 -33.42
N SER A 59 8.61 -5.32 -32.51
CA SER A 59 7.49 -5.18 -31.56
C SER A 59 7.81 -4.36 -30.30
N GLN A 60 9.08 -4.22 -29.91
CA GLN A 60 9.49 -3.38 -28.78
C GLN A 60 9.75 -1.92 -29.18
N PHE A 61 10.35 -1.70 -30.35
CA PHE A 61 10.67 -0.35 -30.84
C PHE A 61 9.40 0.46 -31.17
N SER A 62 8.38 -0.20 -31.70
CA SER A 62 7.06 0.40 -31.98
C SER A 62 6.32 0.81 -30.70
N LYS A 63 6.33 -0.04 -29.65
CA LYS A 63 5.70 0.29 -28.35
C LYS A 63 6.35 1.47 -27.63
N SER A 64 7.67 1.60 -27.66
CA SER A 64 8.35 2.76 -27.04
C SER A 64 8.11 4.06 -27.82
N TYR A 65 8.01 4.00 -29.15
CA TYR A 65 7.65 5.15 -29.99
C TYR A 65 6.20 5.60 -29.75
N LEU A 66 5.24 4.66 -29.71
CA LEU A 66 3.82 4.96 -29.44
C LEU A 66 3.62 5.59 -28.06
N ASN A 67 4.27 5.08 -27.01
CA ASN A 67 4.20 5.69 -25.67
C ASN A 67 4.80 7.12 -25.66
N LYS A 68 5.89 7.36 -26.39
CA LYS A 68 6.45 8.72 -26.55
C LYS A 68 5.50 9.65 -27.30
N GLN A 69 4.84 9.19 -28.35
CA GLN A 69 3.85 9.97 -29.09
C GLN A 69 2.62 10.29 -28.23
N GLN A 70 2.10 9.34 -27.44
CA GLN A 70 1.00 9.60 -26.51
C GLN A 70 1.38 10.62 -25.42
N GLN A 71 2.59 10.51 -24.83
CA GLN A 71 3.07 11.50 -23.86
C GLN A 71 3.25 12.90 -24.49
N GLN A 72 3.74 12.98 -25.73
CA GLN A 72 3.83 14.26 -26.46
C GLN A 72 2.46 14.84 -26.80
N GLN A 73 1.48 14.01 -27.19
CA GLN A 73 0.10 14.46 -27.43
C GLN A 73 -0.56 14.96 -26.13
N GLN A 74 -0.38 14.28 -25.00
CA GLN A 74 -0.88 14.74 -23.70
C GLN A 74 -0.23 16.07 -23.27
N GLN A 75 1.08 16.24 -23.46
CA GLN A 75 1.76 17.50 -23.19
C GLN A 75 1.30 18.63 -24.12
N GLN A 76 1.05 18.34 -25.40
CA GLN A 76 0.50 19.30 -26.36
C GLN A 76 -0.94 19.69 -25.99
N GLN A 77 -1.80 18.74 -25.59
CA GLN A 77 -3.14 19.03 -25.08
C GLN A 77 -3.12 19.89 -23.81
N GLN A 78 -2.21 19.64 -22.87
CA GLN A 78 -2.03 20.50 -21.69
C GLN A 78 -1.55 21.91 -22.07
N GLN A 79 -0.58 22.04 -22.98
CA GLN A 79 -0.12 23.35 -23.47
C GLN A 79 -1.19 24.09 -24.27
N GLN A 80 -2.05 23.38 -25.00
CA GLN A 80 -3.17 23.94 -25.74
C GLN A 80 -4.27 24.42 -24.79
N TYR A 81 -4.66 23.62 -23.80
CA TYR A 81 -5.57 24.02 -22.72
C TYR A 81 -5.05 25.26 -21.97
N ILE A 82 -3.74 25.35 -21.72
CA ILE A 82 -3.13 26.56 -21.13
C ILE A 82 -3.25 27.76 -22.07
N LYS A 83 -2.93 27.61 -23.37
CA LYS A 83 -3.05 28.71 -24.36
C LYS A 83 -4.47 29.21 -24.52
N GLU A 84 -5.45 28.31 -24.62
CA GLU A 84 -6.87 28.63 -24.76
C GLU A 84 -7.41 29.36 -23.52
N ASN A 85 -6.94 29.03 -22.32
CA ASN A 85 -7.30 29.75 -21.09
C ASN A 85 -6.54 31.07 -20.87
N VAL A 86 -5.42 31.33 -21.57
CA VAL A 86 -4.53 32.49 -21.34
C VAL A 86 -4.79 33.66 -22.30
N HIS A 87 -5.56 33.49 -23.38
CA HIS A 87 -5.84 34.56 -24.37
C HIS A 87 -7.32 34.97 -24.47
N GLY A 88 -8.07 34.83 -23.37
CA GLY A 88 -9.54 35.04 -23.34
C GLY A 88 -10.10 36.13 -22.42
N ARG A 89 -9.29 36.90 -21.67
CA ARG A 89 -9.80 37.92 -20.73
C ARG A 89 -9.08 39.27 -20.83
N ARG A 90 -9.74 40.25 -21.45
CA ARG A 90 -9.35 41.67 -21.37
C ARG A 90 -9.61 42.16 -19.93
N PHE A 91 -8.68 42.94 -19.37
CA PHE A 91 -8.84 43.55 -18.05
C PHE A 91 -9.85 44.71 -18.06
N PHE A 92 -11.14 44.40 -18.14
CA PHE A 92 -12.10 45.20 -17.40
C PHE A 92 -11.75 45.04 -15.91
N ARG A 93 -11.45 46.13 -15.22
CA ARG A 93 -11.54 46.16 -13.76
C ARG A 93 -13.04 46.18 -13.42
N PRO A 94 -13.62 45.15 -12.79
CA PRO A 94 -14.85 45.37 -12.06
C PRO A 94 -14.47 46.29 -10.89
N SER A 95 -15.18 47.40 -10.71
CA SER A 95 -15.40 47.90 -9.37
C SER A 95 -16.21 46.82 -8.66
N THR A 96 -15.53 45.91 -7.94
CA THR A 96 -16.23 44.97 -7.08
C THR A 96 -17.12 45.77 -6.14
N PRO A 97 -18.42 45.46 -6.03
CA PRO A 97 -19.23 46.09 -5.01
C PRO A 97 -18.55 45.80 -3.66
N SER A 98 -18.37 46.83 -2.85
CA SER A 98 -17.99 46.65 -1.46
C SER A 98 -19.12 45.91 -0.77
N PHE A 99 -19.03 44.59 -0.71
CA PHE A 99 -19.62 43.84 0.38
C PHE A 99 -19.02 44.41 1.65
N GLU A 100 -19.78 45.28 2.32
CA GLU A 100 -19.46 45.75 3.65
C GLU A 100 -19.36 44.50 4.52
N LYS A 101 -18.13 44.19 4.97
CA LYS A 101 -17.88 43.05 5.87
C LYS A 101 -18.72 43.32 7.13
N ARG A 102 -19.77 42.52 7.34
CA ARG A 102 -20.79 42.72 8.40
C ARG A 102 -20.10 42.86 9.76
N ASP A 103 -20.53 43.81 10.59
CA ASP A 103 -19.88 44.10 11.86
C ASP A 103 -19.74 42.80 12.69
N LEU A 104 -18.56 42.51 13.23
CA LEU A 104 -18.33 41.25 13.97
C LEU A 104 -19.25 41.14 15.20
N TYR A 105 -19.65 42.28 15.77
CA TYR A 105 -20.66 42.35 16.82
C TYR A 105 -22.06 41.96 16.31
N GLU A 106 -22.43 42.35 15.09
CA GLU A 106 -23.67 41.96 14.40
C GLU A 106 -23.65 40.48 13.99
N VAL A 107 -22.51 39.95 13.54
CA VAL A 107 -22.31 38.53 13.20
C VAL A 107 -22.57 37.61 14.41
N LEU A 108 -22.17 38.04 15.62
CA LEU A 108 -22.48 37.34 16.87
C LEU A 108 -23.82 37.75 17.50
N GLY A 109 -24.50 38.78 16.98
CA GLY A 109 -25.77 39.28 17.53
C GLY A 109 -25.66 39.93 18.91
N VAL A 110 -24.53 40.56 19.24
CA VAL A 110 -24.24 41.19 20.55
C VAL A 110 -23.95 42.69 20.40
N PRO A 111 -24.26 43.53 21.41
CA PRO A 111 -23.91 44.96 21.36
C PRO A 111 -22.39 45.17 21.46
N ARG A 112 -21.89 46.30 20.94
CA ARG A 112 -20.45 46.65 21.05
C ARG A 112 -19.94 46.78 22.49
N THR A 113 -20.85 47.00 23.45
CA THR A 113 -20.57 47.04 24.89
C THR A 113 -20.51 45.66 25.56
N ALA A 114 -20.76 44.57 24.84
CA ALA A 114 -20.85 43.23 25.42
C ALA A 114 -19.55 42.78 26.12
N THR A 115 -19.70 42.10 27.24
CA THR A 115 -18.61 41.48 28.00
C THR A 115 -18.10 40.21 27.31
N LYS A 116 -16.89 39.77 27.68
CA LYS A 116 -16.33 38.47 27.23
C LYS A 116 -17.25 37.28 27.53
N GLN A 117 -18.08 37.35 28.57
CA GLN A 117 -19.01 36.28 28.93
C GLN A 117 -20.20 36.23 27.97
N GLU A 118 -20.79 37.37 27.63
CA GLU A 118 -21.90 37.47 26.67
C GLU A 118 -21.45 37.06 25.25
N ILE A 119 -20.27 37.53 24.81
CA ILE A 119 -19.65 37.12 23.54
C ILE A 119 -19.47 35.59 23.47
N LYS A 120 -19.01 34.98 24.56
CA LYS A 120 -18.83 33.52 24.67
C LYS A 120 -20.18 32.78 24.63
N GLN A 121 -21.21 33.25 25.33
CA GLN A 121 -22.54 32.64 25.31
C GLN A 121 -23.20 32.73 23.92
N ALA A 122 -23.11 33.89 23.27
CA ALA A 122 -23.60 34.09 21.90
C ALA A 122 -22.91 33.15 20.90
N PHE A 123 -21.58 33.02 20.99
CA PHE A 123 -20.83 32.08 20.18
C PHE A 123 -21.31 30.63 20.36
N TYR A 124 -21.45 30.12 21.59
CA TYR A 124 -21.95 28.74 21.80
C TYR A 124 -23.38 28.53 21.29
N GLY A 125 -24.27 29.51 21.45
CA GLY A 125 -25.63 29.46 20.92
C GLY A 125 -25.66 29.36 19.39
N LEU A 126 -24.85 30.18 18.72
CA LEU A 126 -24.76 30.22 17.25
C LEU A 126 -23.98 29.03 16.68
N ALA A 127 -22.87 28.62 17.30
CA ALA A 127 -22.08 27.46 16.90
C ALA A 127 -22.88 26.16 17.01
N LYS A 128 -23.71 25.99 18.05
CA LYS A 128 -24.64 24.86 18.17
C LYS A 128 -25.75 24.89 17.10
N LYS A 129 -26.21 26.08 16.70
CA LYS A 129 -27.25 26.25 15.67
C LYS A 129 -26.73 25.97 14.26
N TYR A 130 -25.52 26.41 13.94
CA TYR A 130 -24.90 26.28 12.61
C TYR A 130 -23.81 25.19 12.56
N HIS A 131 -23.83 24.22 13.48
CA HIS A 131 -22.87 23.11 13.48
C HIS A 131 -22.98 22.31 12.17
N PRO A 132 -21.87 21.95 11.50
CA PRO A 132 -21.92 21.23 10.23
C PRO A 132 -22.60 19.86 10.36
N ASP A 133 -22.48 19.20 11.51
CA ASP A 133 -23.09 17.88 11.74
C ASP A 133 -24.62 17.91 11.83
N THR A 134 -25.21 19.01 12.31
CA THR A 134 -26.67 19.16 12.39
C THR A 134 -27.28 19.81 11.15
N ASN A 135 -26.45 20.37 10.26
CA ASN A 135 -26.87 21.13 9.07
C ASN A 135 -26.13 20.65 7.81
N ARG A 136 -25.96 19.32 7.66
CA ARG A 136 -25.14 18.69 6.60
C ARG A 136 -25.56 19.07 5.18
N ASP A 137 -26.83 19.43 4.98
CA ASP A 137 -27.43 19.73 3.67
C ASP A 137 -27.51 21.24 3.32
N ASP A 138 -27.13 22.14 4.23
CA ASP A 138 -27.16 23.60 4.00
C ASP A 138 -25.75 24.16 3.68
N PRO A 139 -25.44 24.53 2.43
CA PRO A 139 -24.13 25.07 2.04
C PRO A 139 -23.86 26.50 2.57
N ASP A 140 -24.88 27.22 3.06
CA ASP A 140 -24.71 28.53 3.71
C ASP A 140 -24.50 28.40 5.23
N ALA A 141 -24.89 27.28 5.86
CA ALA A 141 -24.58 27.02 7.27
C ALA A 141 -23.06 27.00 7.52
N HIS A 142 -22.29 26.36 6.61
CA HIS A 142 -20.83 26.34 6.69
C HIS A 142 -20.20 27.74 6.59
N LYS A 143 -20.71 28.60 5.69
CA LYS A 143 -20.25 29.99 5.55
C LYS A 143 -20.53 30.80 6.81
N ARG A 144 -21.76 30.71 7.34
CA ARG A 144 -22.17 31.37 8.60
C ARG A 144 -21.31 30.89 9.77
N PHE A 145 -21.03 29.59 9.89
CA PHE A 145 -20.17 29.05 10.93
C PHE A 145 -18.74 29.61 10.85
N ALA A 146 -18.19 29.79 9.65
CA ALA A 146 -16.88 30.43 9.45
C ALA A 146 -16.90 31.93 9.85
N GLU A 147 -17.95 32.68 9.48
CA GLU A 147 -18.14 34.08 9.91
C GLU A 147 -18.24 34.19 11.44
N ILE A 148 -19.07 33.36 12.09
CA ILE A 148 -19.25 33.29 13.55
C ILE A 148 -17.92 32.97 14.26
N SER A 149 -17.12 32.05 13.70
CA SER A 149 -15.82 31.67 14.27
C SER A 149 -14.79 32.79 14.15
N ASN A 150 -14.77 33.51 13.01
CA ASN A 150 -13.90 34.67 12.82
C ASN A 150 -14.25 35.82 13.78
N ALA A 151 -15.54 36.13 13.92
CA ALA A 151 -16.02 37.15 14.84
C ALA A 151 -15.67 36.83 16.30
N TYR A 152 -15.76 35.56 16.71
CA TYR A 152 -15.36 35.14 18.05
C TYR A 152 -13.85 35.30 18.30
N ASP A 153 -12.98 34.87 17.38
CA ASP A 153 -11.52 35.02 17.56
C ASP A 153 -11.09 36.49 17.73
N VAL A 154 -11.66 37.41 16.94
CA VAL A 154 -11.34 38.84 17.02
C VAL A 154 -11.93 39.50 18.28
N LEU A 155 -13.14 39.12 18.71
CA LEU A 155 -13.83 39.79 19.82
C LEU A 155 -13.55 39.17 21.20
N PHE A 156 -12.99 37.96 21.27
CA PHE A 156 -12.65 37.29 22.53
C PHE A 156 -11.29 37.72 23.09
N ASP A 157 -10.30 38.01 22.24
CA ASP A 157 -9.01 38.59 22.65
C ASP A 157 -9.15 40.11 22.82
N GLU A 158 -8.77 40.64 23.99
CA GLU A 158 -8.81 42.08 24.30
C GLU A 158 -7.94 42.92 23.35
N ASN A 159 -6.83 42.38 22.86
CA ASN A 159 -5.91 43.09 21.97
C ASN A 159 -6.45 43.14 20.53
N LYS A 160 -7.00 42.02 20.04
CA LYS A 160 -7.66 41.95 18.72
C LYS A 160 -8.90 42.83 18.72
N ARG A 161 -9.74 42.73 19.76
CA ARG A 161 -10.93 43.57 19.96
C ARG A 161 -10.58 45.06 20.03
N ALA A 162 -9.62 45.45 20.88
CA ALA A 162 -9.19 46.85 20.95
C ALA A 162 -8.54 47.36 19.66
N THR A 163 -8.00 46.49 18.81
CA THR A 163 -7.50 46.87 17.48
C THR A 163 -8.67 47.05 16.50
N TYR A 164 -9.63 46.13 16.50
CA TYR A 164 -10.87 46.22 15.70
C TYR A 164 -11.71 47.46 16.07
N ASP A 165 -11.88 47.75 17.36
CA ASP A 165 -12.64 48.89 17.85
C ASP A 165 -11.98 50.25 17.52
N ARG A 166 -10.65 50.28 17.29
CA ARG A 166 -9.89 51.50 16.94
C ARG A 166 -9.72 51.71 15.43
N ALA A 167 -9.45 50.65 14.69
CA ALA A 167 -9.10 50.70 13.25
C ALA A 167 -10.19 50.09 12.34
N GLY A 168 -11.31 49.66 12.92
CA GLY A 168 -12.44 49.06 12.22
C GLY A 168 -12.06 47.78 11.47
N HIS A 169 -12.85 47.49 10.44
CA HIS A 169 -12.74 46.27 9.64
C HIS A 169 -11.44 46.12 8.82
N GLN A 170 -10.57 47.13 8.82
CA GLN A 170 -9.27 47.13 8.12
C GLN A 170 -8.08 46.85 9.06
N GLY A 171 -8.27 46.92 10.38
CA GLY A 171 -7.20 46.71 11.36
C GLY A 171 -7.03 45.28 11.88
N ALA A 172 -8.06 44.44 11.75
CA ALA A 172 -8.07 43.06 12.27
C ALA A 172 -7.89 41.97 11.19
N THR A 173 -7.80 42.34 9.91
CA THR A 173 -7.52 41.43 8.79
C THR A 173 -6.03 41.42 8.46
N ALA A 174 -5.47 40.25 8.13
CA ALA A 174 -4.04 40.00 7.93
C ALA A 174 -3.40 40.65 6.68
N GLU A 175 -4.01 41.73 6.18
CA GLU A 175 -3.71 42.40 4.91
C GLU A 175 -2.83 43.66 5.10
N ASN A 176 -2.74 44.20 6.33
CA ASN A 176 -2.01 45.44 6.65
C ASN A 176 -0.78 45.26 7.58
N ALA A 177 -0.31 44.02 7.79
CA ALA A 177 0.91 43.74 8.54
C ALA A 177 2.12 43.69 7.59
N GLU A 178 2.83 44.81 7.42
CA GLU A 178 3.97 44.94 6.50
C GLU A 178 5.22 44.19 7.01
N GLY A 179 5.24 42.87 6.82
CA GLY A 179 6.42 42.04 7.02
C GLY A 179 6.16 40.67 7.66
N GLY A 180 5.74 39.67 6.86
CA GLY A 180 5.85 38.26 7.26
C GLY A 180 4.64 37.33 7.07
N GLY A 181 3.72 37.61 6.13
CA GLY A 181 2.64 36.68 5.81
C GLY A 181 3.16 35.33 5.25
N PHE A 182 2.72 34.21 5.82
CA PHE A 182 3.12 32.87 5.39
C PHE A 182 2.46 32.46 4.05
N PRO A 183 3.19 31.83 3.12
CA PRO A 183 2.64 31.41 1.83
C PRO A 183 1.86 30.09 1.95
N GLY A 184 0.60 30.15 2.37
CA GLY A 184 -0.19 28.94 2.70
C GLY A 184 -1.71 29.12 2.66
N GLY A 185 -2.26 29.63 1.56
CA GLY A 185 -3.73 29.70 1.40
C GLY A 185 -4.37 28.30 1.35
N PHE A 186 -5.29 28.02 2.28
CA PHE A 186 -6.01 26.74 2.36
C PHE A 186 -6.73 26.43 1.04
N ARG A 187 -6.39 25.30 0.42
CA ARG A 187 -7.14 24.71 -0.70
C ARG A 187 -7.91 23.48 -0.18
N PRO A 188 -9.24 23.40 -0.37
CA PRO A 188 -9.99 22.21 0.01
C PRO A 188 -9.60 21.04 -0.91
N GLY A 189 -9.28 19.89 -0.32
CA GLY A 189 -8.86 18.69 -1.05
C GLY A 189 -9.25 17.41 -0.33
N ASN A 190 -10.33 16.78 -0.80
CA ASN A 190 -10.71 15.38 -0.58
C ASN A 190 -10.64 14.81 0.86
N GLY A 191 -11.68 15.09 1.64
CA GLY A 191 -12.43 14.01 2.30
C GLY A 191 -11.68 13.13 3.31
N GLN A 192 -10.90 13.75 4.21
CA GLN A 192 -10.56 13.12 5.50
C GLN A 192 -11.09 13.95 6.66
N GLU A 193 -11.24 13.29 7.80
CA GLU A 193 -11.93 13.74 9.00
C GLU A 193 -11.06 14.79 9.73
N PHE A 194 -11.60 16.00 9.92
CA PHE A 194 -10.85 17.12 10.52
C PHE A 194 -11.02 17.12 12.04
N ASP A 195 -10.11 16.44 12.74
CA ASP A 195 -10.01 16.54 14.19
C ASP A 195 -9.52 17.93 14.61
N LEU A 196 -10.35 18.65 15.36
CA LEU A 196 -10.09 20.04 15.77
C LEU A 196 -9.03 20.15 16.88
N GLU A 197 -8.76 19.04 17.58
CA GLU A 197 -7.79 18.95 18.67
C GLU A 197 -6.35 19.22 18.16
N ASP A 198 -5.94 18.59 17.05
CA ASP A 198 -4.60 18.75 16.44
C ASP A 198 -4.39 20.16 15.86
N LEU A 199 -5.44 20.79 15.31
CA LEU A 199 -5.36 22.16 14.79
C LEU A 199 -5.18 23.20 15.90
N PHE A 200 -5.76 22.98 17.08
CA PHE A 200 -5.50 23.80 18.26
C PHE A 200 -4.14 23.50 18.90
N GLY A 201 -3.65 22.25 18.81
CA GLY A 201 -2.32 21.86 19.26
C GLY A 201 -1.18 22.60 18.57
N ASP A 202 -1.18 22.64 17.23
CA ASP A 202 -0.08 23.24 16.45
C ASP A 202 -0.15 24.78 16.41
N LEU A 203 -1.36 25.38 16.45
CA LEU A 203 -1.52 26.84 16.45
C LEU A 203 -1.22 27.48 17.82
N GLY A 204 -1.35 26.73 18.92
CA GLY A 204 -1.04 27.19 20.28
C GLY A 204 0.44 27.54 20.50
N ASP A 205 1.36 26.78 19.89
CA ASP A 205 2.82 26.99 20.02
C ASP A 205 3.35 28.17 19.17
N LEU A 206 2.48 28.76 18.32
CA LEU A 206 2.85 29.84 17.38
C LEU A 206 2.59 31.27 17.89
N PHE A 207 1.54 31.48 18.70
CA PHE A 207 1.12 32.82 19.16
C PHE A 207 1.08 33.00 20.69
N GLY A 208 1.40 31.97 21.46
CA GLY A 208 1.58 32.06 22.92
C GLY A 208 2.88 32.77 23.30
N GLY A 209 2.77 33.92 23.99
CA GLY A 209 3.92 34.76 24.34
C GLY A 209 4.86 34.18 25.41
N GLY A 210 5.76 33.26 25.04
CA GLY A 210 6.90 32.86 25.86
C GLY A 210 7.43 31.44 25.61
N GLN A 211 8.77 31.28 25.59
CA GLN A 211 9.49 29.99 25.63
C GLN A 211 9.56 29.13 24.33
N GLY A 212 9.22 29.65 23.14
CA GLY A 212 9.32 28.92 21.86
C GLY A 212 10.71 28.92 21.17
N PHE A 213 11.17 30.07 20.68
CA PHE A 213 12.31 30.22 19.74
C PHE A 213 13.74 30.01 20.33
N GLY A 214 13.89 29.05 21.24
CA GLY A 214 15.18 28.62 21.78
C GLY A 214 15.74 27.41 21.04
N GLY A 215 16.82 27.60 20.28
CA GLY A 215 17.57 26.55 19.59
C GLY A 215 18.32 25.59 20.52
N LYS A 216 17.57 24.88 21.39
CA LYS A 216 18.01 23.64 22.02
C LYS A 216 18.35 22.65 20.90
N SER A 217 19.53 22.05 20.97
CA SER A 217 19.75 20.73 20.35
C SER A 217 18.91 19.73 21.16
N ARG A 218 17.60 19.69 20.89
CA ARG A 218 16.68 18.71 21.47
C ARG A 218 17.23 17.33 21.12
N SER A 219 17.23 16.41 22.08
CA SER A 219 17.65 15.03 21.83
C SER A 219 16.62 14.40 20.89
N SER A 220 16.90 14.40 19.59
CA SER A 220 15.98 13.84 18.60
C SER A 220 16.09 12.34 18.64
N ASN A 221 14.96 11.65 18.73
CA ASN A 221 14.93 10.23 18.41
C ASN A 221 15.31 10.03 16.94
N GLY A 222 15.83 8.86 16.61
CA GLY A 222 16.15 8.50 15.23
C GLY A 222 14.87 8.34 14.42
N ALA A 223 14.93 8.69 13.13
CA ALA A 223 13.82 8.46 12.22
C ALA A 223 13.50 6.96 12.08
N ASP A 224 12.21 6.66 11.93
CA ASP A 224 11.74 5.33 11.56
C ASP A 224 12.09 5.06 10.08
N ILE A 225 12.49 3.82 9.78
CA ILE A 225 12.80 3.36 8.40
C ILE A 225 11.65 2.47 7.93
N GLN A 226 11.19 2.63 6.69
CA GLN A 226 10.27 1.69 6.04
C GLN A 226 10.99 0.91 4.93
N VAL A 227 10.74 -0.40 4.87
CA VAL A 227 11.22 -1.32 3.83
C VAL A 227 10.04 -2.17 3.35
N ASN A 228 9.97 -2.45 2.05
CA ASN A 228 8.98 -3.38 1.50
C ASN A 228 9.62 -4.77 1.34
N LEU A 229 8.94 -5.80 1.82
CA LEU A 229 9.38 -7.20 1.75
C LEU A 229 8.40 -8.00 0.89
N HIS A 230 8.91 -8.55 -0.22
CA HIS A 230 8.13 -9.41 -1.10
C HIS A 230 8.25 -10.88 -0.66
N ILE A 231 7.09 -11.54 -0.56
CA ILE A 231 6.94 -12.91 -0.03
C ILE A 231 5.96 -13.65 -0.93
N ASP A 232 6.27 -14.88 -1.31
CA ASP A 232 5.37 -15.67 -2.14
C ASP A 232 4.23 -16.26 -1.30
N PHE A 233 3.07 -16.50 -1.92
CA PHE A 233 1.88 -16.97 -1.22
C PHE A 233 2.14 -18.16 -0.28
N MET A 234 2.87 -19.18 -0.75
CA MET A 234 3.19 -20.38 0.04
C MET A 234 4.15 -20.10 1.20
N GLU A 235 5.07 -19.14 1.07
CA GLU A 235 5.92 -18.68 2.18
C GLU A 235 5.09 -17.93 3.23
N ALA A 236 4.15 -17.08 2.80
CA ALA A 236 3.27 -16.34 3.70
C ALA A 236 2.26 -17.25 4.42
N VAL A 237 1.84 -18.35 3.79
CA VAL A 237 1.02 -19.40 4.42
C VAL A 237 1.81 -20.15 5.49
N ASN A 238 2.99 -20.68 5.15
CA ASN A 238 3.77 -21.54 6.05
C ASN A 238 4.56 -20.75 7.12
N GLY A 239 4.81 -19.46 6.89
CA GLY A 239 5.76 -18.67 7.65
C GLY A 239 7.20 -18.92 7.19
N CYS A 240 8.05 -17.89 7.25
CA CYS A 240 9.43 -17.97 6.80
C CYS A 240 10.35 -17.04 7.61
N GLU A 241 11.65 -17.32 7.57
CA GLU A 241 12.68 -16.39 8.05
C GLU A 241 13.40 -15.83 6.83
N LYS A 242 13.29 -14.50 6.61
CA LYS A 242 13.93 -13.80 5.50
C LYS A 242 14.92 -12.77 6.00
N GLU A 243 16.10 -12.74 5.40
CA GLU A 243 17.04 -11.63 5.56
C GLU A 243 16.66 -10.48 4.63
N ILE A 244 16.37 -9.31 5.20
CA ILE A 244 16.24 -8.07 4.43
C ILE A 244 17.54 -7.28 4.47
N GLN A 245 17.88 -6.67 3.34
CA GLN A 245 19.05 -5.80 3.20
C GLN A 245 18.58 -4.39 2.84
N PHE A 246 18.94 -3.41 3.66
CA PHE A 246 18.57 -2.01 3.45
C PHE A 246 19.74 -1.09 3.77
N TYR A 247 19.72 0.12 3.24
CA TYR A 247 20.70 1.16 3.57
C TYR A 247 20.15 2.10 4.62
N GLY A 248 21.01 2.60 5.50
CA GLY A 248 20.64 3.59 6.50
C GLY A 248 21.79 3.92 7.44
N ASN A 249 21.59 4.88 8.34
CA ASN A 249 22.59 5.16 9.37
C ASN A 249 22.61 4.06 10.44
N SER A 250 23.81 3.73 10.89
CA SER A 250 24.11 2.93 12.08
C SER A 250 24.88 3.77 13.11
N SER A 251 24.88 3.33 14.37
CA SER A 251 25.89 3.75 15.34
C SER A 251 27.27 3.31 14.89
N CYS A 252 28.26 4.20 14.91
CA CYS A 252 29.61 3.87 14.48
C CYS A 252 30.29 2.90 15.45
N ASN A 253 30.49 1.65 15.02
CA ASN A 253 31.09 0.55 15.80
C ASN A 253 32.45 0.89 16.44
N THR A 254 33.19 1.86 15.89
CA THR A 254 34.49 2.30 16.42
C THR A 254 34.38 3.25 17.62
N CYS A 255 33.18 3.76 17.94
CA CYS A 255 33.00 4.72 19.05
C CYS A 255 31.65 4.67 19.74
N ASP A 256 30.79 3.69 19.46
CA ASP A 256 29.47 3.48 20.06
C ASP A 256 28.58 4.73 20.11
N GLY A 257 28.56 5.49 19.00
CA GLY A 257 27.81 6.75 18.91
C GLY A 257 28.45 7.97 19.59
N SER A 258 29.53 7.80 20.37
CA SER A 258 30.14 8.90 21.15
C SER A 258 30.88 9.95 20.30
N GLY A 259 31.23 9.63 19.05
CA GLY A 259 32.00 10.48 18.13
C GLY A 259 33.48 10.64 18.46
N ALA A 260 33.94 10.17 19.63
CA ALA A 260 35.33 10.30 20.08
C ALA A 260 36.21 9.12 19.62
N LYS A 261 37.52 9.32 19.57
CA LYS A 261 38.51 8.26 19.32
C LYS A 261 38.44 7.20 20.44
N PRO A 262 38.57 5.89 20.14
CA PRO A 262 38.68 4.84 21.16
C PRO A 262 39.63 5.21 22.32
N GLY A 263 39.21 4.91 23.55
CA GLY A 263 39.93 5.27 24.77
C GLY A 263 39.75 6.72 25.25
N THR A 264 39.34 7.65 24.38
CA THR A 264 39.06 9.05 24.75
C THR A 264 37.58 9.26 25.09
N LYS A 265 37.28 10.17 26.02
CA LYS A 265 35.90 10.47 26.46
C LYS A 265 35.54 11.92 26.10
N PRO A 266 34.38 12.19 25.46
CA PRO A 266 33.94 13.57 25.18
C PRO A 266 33.82 14.38 26.47
N GLN A 267 34.52 15.52 26.55
CA GLN A 267 34.56 16.34 27.76
C GLN A 267 33.31 17.25 27.84
N THR A 268 32.71 17.39 29.02
CA THR A 268 31.59 18.31 29.23
C THR A 268 31.99 19.74 28.86
N CYS A 269 31.17 20.43 28.06
CA CYS A 269 31.47 21.80 27.65
C CYS A 269 31.36 22.76 28.84
N LYS A 270 32.50 23.26 29.33
CA LYS A 270 32.58 24.18 30.48
C LYS A 270 31.69 25.43 30.28
N SER A 271 31.64 25.96 29.06
CA SER A 271 30.90 27.19 28.71
C SER A 271 29.37 27.06 28.75
N CYS A 272 28.80 25.87 28.96
CA CYS A 272 27.35 25.67 29.13
C CYS A 272 26.99 24.65 30.22
N GLY A 273 27.96 24.23 31.05
CA GLY A 273 27.76 23.16 32.05
C GLY A 273 27.34 21.81 31.48
N GLY A 274 27.42 21.61 30.15
CA GLY A 274 26.88 20.43 29.46
C GLY A 274 25.45 20.55 28.93
N THR A 275 24.76 21.69 29.13
CA THR A 275 23.36 21.89 28.68
C THR A 275 23.21 22.18 27.18
N GLY A 276 24.32 22.36 26.46
CA GLY A 276 24.33 22.71 25.03
C GLY A 276 23.93 24.16 24.71
N THR A 277 23.37 24.90 25.67
CA THR A 277 22.86 26.26 25.47
C THR A 277 23.46 27.23 26.49
N THR A 278 23.50 28.52 26.13
CA THR A 278 23.99 29.62 26.95
C THR A 278 22.88 30.66 27.07
N ILE A 279 22.35 30.80 28.28
CA ILE A 279 21.37 31.85 28.61
C ILE A 279 22.12 33.19 28.65
N LYS A 280 21.53 34.21 28.01
CA LYS A 280 21.95 35.60 28.15
C LYS A 280 20.80 36.41 28.74
N SER A 281 21.04 37.04 29.88
CA SER A 281 20.13 37.97 30.54
C SER A 281 20.44 39.40 30.10
N ASN A 282 19.64 39.93 29.17
CA ASN A 282 19.71 41.33 28.78
C ASN A 282 18.59 42.09 29.52
N GLY A 283 18.86 42.48 30.76
CA GLY A 283 17.86 43.07 31.65
C GLY A 283 16.76 42.06 32.01
N LEU A 284 15.49 42.48 31.90
CA LEU A 284 14.32 41.69 32.32
C LEU A 284 14.07 40.44 31.45
N PHE A 285 14.73 40.32 30.29
CA PHE A 285 14.53 39.22 29.35
C PHE A 285 15.73 38.26 29.30
N GLN A 286 15.47 36.97 29.52
CA GLN A 286 16.46 35.90 29.40
C GLN A 286 16.29 35.16 28.07
N MET A 287 17.30 35.23 27.20
CA MET A 287 17.29 34.56 25.89
C MET A 287 18.30 33.41 25.84
N ALA A 288 17.80 32.20 25.59
CA ALA A 288 18.62 30.98 25.48
C ALA A 288 19.20 30.85 24.07
N SER A 289 20.53 30.91 23.96
CA SER A 289 21.26 30.81 22.69
C SER A 289 22.03 29.48 22.58
N THR A 290 22.23 28.94 21.39
CA THR A 290 23.05 27.73 21.20
C THR A 290 24.51 28.01 21.59
N CYS A 291 25.10 27.16 22.44
CA CYS A 291 26.45 27.40 22.95
C CYS A 291 27.48 27.30 21.82
N LYS A 292 28.13 28.43 21.48
CA LYS A 292 29.09 28.52 20.36
C LYS A 292 30.26 27.52 20.45
N GLN A 293 30.68 27.16 21.66
CA GLN A 293 31.84 26.28 21.90
C GLN A 293 31.55 24.79 21.62
N CYS A 294 30.32 24.30 21.87
CA CYS A 294 29.94 22.91 21.59
C CYS A 294 28.89 22.77 20.47
N LYS A 295 28.51 23.86 19.80
CA LYS A 295 27.49 23.90 18.74
C LYS A 295 26.19 23.15 19.11
N GLY A 296 25.77 23.27 20.37
CA GLY A 296 24.56 22.61 20.90
C GLY A 296 24.74 21.25 21.55
N SER A 297 25.85 20.53 21.33
CA SER A 297 25.99 19.12 21.77
C SER A 297 26.15 18.88 23.28
N GLY A 298 26.43 19.93 24.05
CA GLY A 298 26.84 19.85 25.46
C GLY A 298 28.25 19.27 25.71
N LYS A 299 28.93 18.70 24.71
CA LYS A 299 30.25 18.07 24.87
C LYS A 299 31.24 18.49 23.80
N ILE A 300 32.49 18.68 24.20
CA ILE A 300 33.62 18.95 23.31
C ILE A 300 34.38 17.63 23.11
N ILE A 301 34.41 17.16 21.88
CA ILE A 301 35.29 16.07 21.43
C ILE A 301 36.60 16.72 20.99
N LYS A 302 37.71 16.33 21.61
CA LYS A 302 39.06 16.73 21.16
C LYS A 302 39.50 15.78 20.05
N ASP A 303 39.73 14.53 20.42
CA ASP A 303 40.11 13.45 19.53
C ASP A 303 38.87 12.88 18.83
N HIS A 304 38.67 13.25 17.58
CA HIS A 304 37.53 12.80 16.78
C HIS A 304 37.74 11.35 16.32
N CYS A 305 36.68 10.54 16.32
CA CYS A 305 36.72 9.19 15.75
C CYS A 305 37.03 9.25 14.25
N GLY A 306 38.06 8.54 13.79
CA GLY A 306 38.45 8.52 12.37
C GLY A 306 37.36 7.98 11.44
N THR A 307 36.64 6.94 11.87
CA THR A 307 35.63 6.23 11.05
C THR A 307 34.40 7.11 10.75
N CYS A 308 33.80 7.73 11.78
CA CYS A 308 32.64 8.62 11.59
C CYS A 308 32.99 10.11 11.50
N LYS A 309 34.28 10.48 11.54
CA LYS A 309 34.79 11.87 11.54
C LYS A 309 34.07 12.77 12.56
N GLY A 310 33.83 12.24 13.75
CA GLY A 310 33.13 12.93 14.85
C GLY A 310 31.60 12.86 14.84
N LYS A 311 30.96 12.35 13.79
CA LYS A 311 29.47 12.32 13.68
C LYS A 311 28.79 11.34 14.65
N GLY A 312 29.51 10.35 15.17
CA GLY A 312 28.96 9.23 15.94
C GLY A 312 28.23 8.16 15.11
N THR A 313 27.81 8.49 13.88
CA THR A 313 27.07 7.60 12.98
C THR A 313 27.85 7.26 11.71
N THR A 314 27.47 6.15 11.08
CA THR A 314 28.01 5.67 9.80
C THR A 314 26.86 5.24 8.89
N TYR A 315 26.85 5.70 7.64
CA TYR A 315 25.88 5.22 6.65
C TYR A 315 26.40 3.95 5.98
N GLY A 316 25.55 2.94 5.79
CA GLY A 316 25.94 1.70 5.14
C GLY A 316 24.77 0.73 4.92
N GLN A 317 25.08 -0.40 4.29
CA GLN A 317 24.17 -1.52 4.11
C GLN A 317 24.03 -2.28 5.44
N ARG A 318 22.81 -2.71 5.78
CA ARG A 318 22.46 -3.44 6.99
C ARG A 318 21.58 -4.62 6.61
N THR A 319 21.99 -5.81 7.05
CA THR A 319 21.20 -7.05 6.93
C THR A 319 20.50 -7.31 8.26
N ILE A 320 19.22 -7.68 8.23
CA ILE A 320 18.45 -8.11 9.40
C ILE A 320 17.60 -9.32 9.00
N SER A 321 17.74 -10.44 9.73
CA SER A 321 16.81 -11.57 9.63
C SER A 321 15.50 -11.27 10.34
N ILE A 322 14.38 -11.60 9.69
CA ILE A 322 13.01 -11.34 10.16
C ILE A 322 12.21 -12.63 10.08
N LYS A 323 11.66 -13.05 11.22
CA LYS A 323 10.69 -14.14 11.30
C LYS A 323 9.30 -13.62 10.94
N VAL A 324 8.84 -13.97 9.74
CA VAL A 324 7.50 -13.67 9.24
C VAL A 324 6.54 -14.75 9.76
N PRO A 325 5.48 -14.39 10.51
CA PRO A 325 4.57 -15.37 11.06
C PRO A 325 3.71 -16.03 9.97
N GLN A 326 3.44 -17.33 10.15
CA GLN A 326 2.51 -18.09 9.32
C GLN A 326 1.13 -17.42 9.25
N GLY A 327 0.55 -17.39 8.05
CA GLY A 327 -0.76 -16.83 7.78
C GLY A 327 -0.85 -15.29 7.72
N ILE A 328 0.28 -14.57 7.66
CA ILE A 328 0.29 -13.10 7.55
C ILE A 328 -0.55 -12.60 6.36
N ASN A 329 -1.30 -11.50 6.53
CA ASN A 329 -2.07 -10.86 5.47
C ASN A 329 -1.21 -9.95 4.59
N ASN A 330 -1.66 -9.69 3.36
CA ASN A 330 -1.02 -8.72 2.46
C ASN A 330 -1.11 -7.30 3.03
N GLY A 331 -0.06 -6.49 2.86
CA GLY A 331 0.02 -5.10 3.34
C GLY A 331 0.29 -4.94 4.83
N VAL A 332 0.53 -6.02 5.58
CA VAL A 332 0.82 -5.95 7.03
C VAL A 332 2.20 -5.37 7.30
N ASN A 333 2.29 -4.46 8.27
CA ASN A 333 3.54 -3.85 8.72
C ASN A 333 4.12 -4.59 9.94
N ILE A 334 5.24 -5.31 9.76
CA ILE A 334 6.02 -5.89 10.86
C ILE A 334 6.90 -4.78 11.47
N LYS A 335 6.77 -4.52 12.77
CA LYS A 335 7.57 -3.50 13.48
C LYS A 335 8.76 -4.12 14.21
N LEU A 336 9.98 -3.67 13.89
CA LEU A 336 11.21 -4.00 14.59
C LEU A 336 11.72 -2.79 15.39
N THR A 337 11.50 -2.84 16.70
CA THR A 337 11.82 -1.75 17.63
C THR A 337 13.33 -1.48 17.67
N GLY A 338 13.71 -0.20 17.60
CA GLY A 338 15.10 0.24 17.73
C GLY A 338 16.02 -0.09 16.54
N GLN A 339 15.50 -0.63 15.44
CA GLN A 339 16.28 -1.00 14.25
C GLN A 339 16.34 0.08 13.16
N GLY A 340 15.61 1.19 13.31
CA GLY A 340 15.66 2.36 12.42
C GLY A 340 16.94 3.18 12.56
N GLU A 341 16.87 4.49 12.33
CA GLU A 341 18.03 5.36 12.41
C GLU A 341 18.51 5.55 13.87
N PRO A 342 19.81 5.85 14.10
CA PRO A 342 20.30 6.36 15.37
C PRO A 342 19.77 7.78 15.65
N GLY A 343 19.28 8.02 16.87
CA GLY A 343 18.91 9.36 17.30
C GLY A 343 20.11 10.25 17.63
N THR A 344 19.91 11.57 17.59
CA THR A 344 20.95 12.57 17.82
C THR A 344 20.79 13.23 19.19
N GLY A 345 21.79 13.09 20.06
CA GLY A 345 21.80 13.68 21.41
C GLY A 345 22.00 12.67 22.54
N ARG A 346 21.82 13.11 23.79
CA ARG A 346 22.02 12.28 24.99
C ARG A 346 20.68 11.67 25.42
N GLY A 347 20.54 10.36 25.26
CA GLY A 347 19.34 9.61 25.66
C GLY A 347 18.29 9.47 24.56
N SER A 348 18.57 9.97 23.36
CA SER A 348 17.76 9.70 22.17
C SER A 348 17.60 8.20 21.93
N ARG A 349 16.37 7.76 21.66
CA ARG A 349 16.12 6.39 21.21
C ARG A 349 16.45 6.26 19.72
N ARG A 350 16.79 5.05 19.29
CA ARG A 350 16.80 4.71 17.87
C ARG A 350 15.36 4.67 17.35
N GLY A 351 15.19 4.99 16.07
CA GLY A 351 13.94 4.72 15.37
C GLY A 351 13.66 3.23 15.25
N ASN A 352 12.48 2.91 14.74
CA ASN A 352 11.97 1.59 14.42
C ASN A 352 12.24 1.28 12.95
N LEU A 353 12.15 0.00 12.60
CA LEU A 353 12.12 -0.45 11.21
C LEU A 353 10.75 -1.09 10.97
N PHE A 354 9.96 -0.50 10.08
CA PHE A 354 8.70 -1.04 9.62
C PHE A 354 8.92 -1.79 8.31
N VAL A 355 8.48 -3.04 8.28
CA VAL A 355 8.60 -3.91 7.11
C VAL A 355 7.20 -4.21 6.60
N ASN A 356 6.84 -3.56 5.50
CA ASN A 356 5.57 -3.75 4.82
C ASN A 356 5.65 -5.04 3.98
N VAL A 357 4.78 -6.01 4.28
CA VAL A 357 4.80 -7.32 3.60
C VAL A 357 3.85 -7.30 2.40
N THR A 358 4.41 -7.42 1.22
CA THR A 358 3.68 -7.60 -0.05
C THR A 358 3.70 -9.07 -0.43
N ILE A 359 2.53 -9.67 -0.60
CA ILE A 359 2.38 -11.10 -0.93
C ILE A 359 2.14 -11.26 -2.43
N SER A 360 2.94 -12.11 -3.10
CA SER A 360 2.73 -12.52 -4.49
C SER A 360 1.43 -13.33 -4.65
N GLU A 361 0.66 -13.09 -5.72
CA GLU A 361 -0.48 -13.93 -6.07
C GLU A 361 -0.05 -15.34 -6.50
N HIS A 362 -0.94 -16.32 -6.41
CA HIS A 362 -0.67 -17.73 -6.73
C HIS A 362 -1.64 -18.27 -7.78
N GLU A 363 -1.11 -18.95 -8.80
CA GLU A 363 -1.86 -19.41 -9.98
C GLU A 363 -3.08 -20.28 -9.62
N LEU A 364 -2.95 -21.15 -8.61
CA LEU A 364 -4.01 -22.08 -8.18
C LEU A 364 -4.83 -21.60 -6.97
N PHE A 365 -4.35 -20.60 -6.21
CA PHE A 365 -4.89 -20.30 -4.87
C PHE A 365 -5.22 -18.81 -4.72
N ARG A 366 -6.51 -18.49 -4.60
CA ARG A 366 -6.98 -17.14 -4.30
C ARG A 366 -7.37 -17.04 -2.83
N ARG A 367 -6.74 -16.12 -2.09
CA ARG A 367 -6.99 -15.90 -0.65
C ARG A 367 -8.20 -14.99 -0.44
N GLN A 368 -9.09 -15.38 0.49
CA GLN A 368 -10.16 -14.52 0.99
C GLN A 368 -10.16 -14.54 2.52
N GLY A 369 -9.46 -13.58 3.14
CA GLY A 369 -9.23 -13.57 4.59
C GLY A 369 -8.33 -14.73 5.02
N ASN A 370 -8.87 -15.66 5.82
CA ASN A 370 -8.20 -16.91 6.18
C ASN A 370 -8.60 -18.10 5.27
N ASP A 371 -9.67 -17.96 4.48
CA ASP A 371 -10.13 -18.99 3.57
C ASP A 371 -9.35 -18.95 2.23
N VAL A 372 -9.29 -20.09 1.54
CA VAL A 372 -8.64 -20.22 0.22
C VAL A 372 -9.61 -20.77 -0.80
N HIS A 373 -9.61 -20.19 -1.99
CA HIS A 373 -10.40 -20.62 -3.13
C HIS A 373 -9.49 -21.25 -4.17
N VAL A 374 -9.85 -22.45 -4.63
CA VAL A 374 -9.25 -23.15 -5.77
C VAL A 374 -10.33 -23.45 -6.80
N ASP A 375 -10.00 -23.30 -8.07
CA ASP A 375 -10.86 -23.74 -9.17
C ASP A 375 -10.38 -25.10 -9.66
N VAL A 376 -11.26 -26.11 -9.61
CA VAL A 376 -10.97 -27.45 -10.09
C VAL A 376 -11.72 -27.69 -11.40
N PRO A 377 -11.02 -27.88 -12.52
CA PRO A 377 -11.65 -28.18 -13.80
C PRO A 377 -12.17 -29.62 -13.81
N LEU A 378 -13.45 -29.81 -14.16
CA LEU A 378 -14.08 -31.11 -14.37
C LEU A 378 -14.41 -31.30 -15.86
N THR A 379 -14.36 -32.53 -16.36
CA THR A 379 -14.98 -32.84 -17.66
C THR A 379 -16.50 -32.93 -17.52
N ILE A 380 -17.23 -32.77 -18.63
CA ILE A 380 -18.68 -32.98 -18.69
C ILE A 380 -19.05 -34.38 -18.16
N SER A 381 -18.30 -35.42 -18.55
CA SER A 381 -18.52 -36.80 -18.08
C SER A 381 -18.30 -36.98 -16.57
N GLN A 382 -17.30 -36.34 -15.98
CA GLN A 382 -17.05 -36.37 -14.53
C GLN A 382 -18.15 -35.63 -13.74
N ALA A 383 -18.66 -34.51 -14.27
CA ALA A 383 -19.73 -33.77 -13.64
C ALA A 383 -21.08 -34.51 -13.68
N ILE A 384 -21.41 -35.17 -14.80
CA ILE A 384 -22.63 -35.96 -14.95
C ILE A 384 -22.56 -37.24 -14.10
N LEU A 385 -21.54 -38.08 -14.28
CA LEU A 385 -21.47 -39.41 -13.67
C LEU A 385 -20.95 -39.40 -12.22
N GLY A 386 -20.32 -38.30 -11.80
CA GLY A 386 -19.51 -38.24 -10.59
C GLY A 386 -18.10 -38.82 -10.82
N ALA A 387 -17.16 -38.42 -9.97
CA ALA A 387 -15.76 -38.82 -10.07
C ALA A 387 -15.03 -38.67 -8.72
N THR A 388 -13.86 -39.27 -8.59
CA THR A 388 -12.86 -38.83 -7.60
C THR A 388 -11.83 -37.97 -8.34
N VAL A 389 -11.55 -36.77 -7.85
CA VAL A 389 -10.55 -35.87 -8.43
C VAL A 389 -9.54 -35.46 -7.37
N VAL A 390 -8.26 -35.38 -7.75
CA VAL A 390 -7.19 -34.90 -6.88
C VAL A 390 -7.30 -33.38 -6.77
N VAL A 391 -7.38 -32.86 -5.54
CA VAL A 391 -7.44 -31.42 -5.26
C VAL A 391 -6.16 -30.98 -4.56
N PRO A 392 -5.43 -29.98 -5.06
CA PRO A 392 -4.28 -29.43 -4.37
C PRO A 392 -4.75 -28.62 -3.15
N THR A 393 -4.15 -28.86 -1.98
CA THR A 393 -4.35 -28.07 -0.76
C THR A 393 -3.03 -27.44 -0.34
N LEU A 394 -3.08 -26.47 0.59
CA LEU A 394 -1.87 -25.84 1.16
C LEU A 394 -0.89 -26.85 1.80
N THR A 395 -1.38 -28.02 2.19
CA THR A 395 -0.63 -29.08 2.87
C THR A 395 -0.21 -30.26 1.98
N GLY A 396 -0.53 -30.22 0.69
CA GLY A 396 -0.41 -31.36 -0.24
C GLY A 396 -1.74 -31.74 -0.88
N GLU A 397 -1.80 -32.87 -1.57
CA GLU A 397 -2.96 -33.30 -2.36
C GLU A 397 -4.01 -34.08 -1.52
N VAL A 398 -5.28 -33.97 -1.91
CA VAL A 398 -6.40 -34.68 -1.28
C VAL A 398 -7.40 -35.15 -2.34
N ASP A 399 -7.78 -36.43 -2.30
CA ASP A 399 -8.84 -37.00 -3.12
C ASP A 399 -10.22 -36.47 -2.72
N LEU A 400 -10.90 -35.76 -3.61
CA LEU A 400 -12.26 -35.28 -3.43
C LEU A 400 -13.24 -36.08 -4.29
N LYS A 401 -14.20 -36.75 -3.62
CA LYS A 401 -15.33 -37.39 -4.31
C LYS A 401 -16.37 -36.34 -4.73
N VAL A 402 -16.49 -36.14 -6.03
CA VAL A 402 -17.48 -35.30 -6.71
C VAL A 402 -18.75 -36.12 -6.96
N PRO A 403 -19.95 -35.66 -6.55
CA PRO A 403 -21.20 -36.38 -6.79
C PRO A 403 -21.64 -36.30 -8.26
N ALA A 404 -22.45 -37.26 -8.69
CA ALA A 404 -23.15 -37.21 -9.97
C ALA A 404 -24.10 -35.99 -10.02
N GLY A 405 -24.24 -35.38 -11.20
CA GLY A 405 -25.06 -34.19 -11.41
C GLY A 405 -24.48 -32.88 -10.86
N THR A 406 -23.17 -32.83 -10.56
CA THR A 406 -22.49 -31.61 -10.04
C THR A 406 -22.64 -30.44 -11.02
N GLN A 407 -23.07 -29.28 -10.53
CA GLN A 407 -23.37 -28.12 -11.38
C GLN A 407 -22.15 -27.19 -11.57
N PRO A 408 -22.04 -26.46 -12.70
CA PRO A 408 -21.04 -25.40 -12.86
C PRO A 408 -21.14 -24.36 -11.75
N GLY A 409 -20.02 -24.03 -11.10
CA GLY A 409 -19.99 -23.08 -9.99
C GLY A 409 -20.53 -23.64 -8.66
N GLU A 410 -20.91 -24.92 -8.59
CA GLU A 410 -21.08 -25.59 -7.29
C GLU A 410 -19.75 -25.53 -6.52
N LYS A 411 -19.84 -25.29 -5.21
CA LYS A 411 -18.69 -25.18 -4.31
C LYS A 411 -18.74 -26.24 -3.21
N ARG A 412 -17.61 -26.91 -2.97
CA ARG A 412 -17.41 -27.82 -1.83
C ARG A 412 -16.42 -27.23 -0.83
N VAL A 413 -16.59 -27.54 0.45
CA VAL A 413 -15.83 -26.92 1.55
C VAL A 413 -15.01 -27.97 2.26
N LEU A 414 -13.69 -27.89 2.13
CA LEU A 414 -12.73 -28.67 2.90
C LEU A 414 -12.44 -27.91 4.21
N LYS A 415 -13.08 -28.34 5.30
CA LYS A 415 -12.97 -27.68 6.60
C LYS A 415 -11.54 -27.77 7.15
N GLY A 416 -11.02 -26.67 7.69
CA GLY A 416 -9.68 -26.62 8.29
C GLY A 416 -8.51 -26.79 7.31
N LYS A 417 -8.74 -26.62 5.99
CA LYS A 417 -7.72 -26.69 4.93
C LYS A 417 -7.31 -25.32 4.34
N GLY A 418 -7.85 -24.24 4.88
CA GLY A 418 -7.42 -22.87 4.58
C GLY A 418 -6.19 -22.44 5.40
N ILE A 419 -5.97 -21.14 5.46
CA ILE A 419 -4.79 -20.53 6.10
C ILE A 419 -5.01 -20.46 7.60
N ARG A 420 -3.96 -20.72 8.39
CA ARG A 420 -3.97 -20.51 9.84
C ARG A 420 -4.06 -19.01 10.15
N ALA A 421 -4.89 -18.62 11.11
CA ALA A 421 -4.87 -17.27 11.64
C ALA A 421 -3.50 -16.95 12.29
N VAL A 422 -3.02 -15.71 12.23
CA VAL A 422 -1.71 -15.35 12.81
C VAL A 422 -1.69 -15.60 14.33
N ASN A 423 -2.68 -15.06 15.04
CA ASN A 423 -2.76 -15.05 16.51
C ASN A 423 -3.63 -16.16 17.13
N SER A 424 -4.21 -17.06 16.32
CA SER A 424 -5.06 -18.17 16.78
C SER A 424 -4.55 -19.50 16.21
N PRO A 425 -4.71 -20.64 16.91
CA PRO A 425 -4.45 -21.97 16.33
C PRO A 425 -5.46 -22.39 15.25
N GLU A 426 -6.54 -21.63 15.04
CA GLU A 426 -7.58 -21.94 14.07
C GLU A 426 -7.11 -21.79 12.62
N TYR A 427 -7.64 -22.67 11.76
CA TYR A 427 -7.43 -22.67 10.32
C TYR A 427 -8.73 -22.27 9.62
N GLY A 428 -8.62 -21.48 8.55
CA GLY A 428 -9.71 -21.28 7.60
C GLY A 428 -10.06 -22.56 6.84
N ASN A 429 -10.95 -22.41 5.88
CA ASN A 429 -11.46 -23.47 5.03
C ASN A 429 -10.89 -23.33 3.62
N GLN A 430 -10.86 -24.43 2.88
CA GLN A 430 -10.60 -24.38 1.44
C GLN A 430 -11.92 -24.61 0.69
N PHE A 431 -12.30 -23.63 -0.12
CA PHE A 431 -13.41 -23.69 -1.05
C PHE A 431 -12.92 -24.20 -2.40
N VAL A 432 -13.48 -25.33 -2.82
CA VAL A 432 -13.26 -25.93 -4.14
C VAL A 432 -14.43 -25.51 -5.02
N HIS A 433 -14.18 -24.69 -6.04
CA HIS A 433 -15.16 -24.33 -7.07
C HIS A 433 -15.02 -25.29 -8.26
N PHE A 434 -16.13 -25.88 -8.71
CA PHE A 434 -16.10 -26.73 -9.90
C PHE A 434 -16.38 -25.94 -11.17
N ILE A 435 -15.43 -25.96 -12.11
CA ILE A 435 -15.57 -25.36 -13.44
C ILE A 435 -15.67 -26.49 -14.46
N ILE A 436 -16.79 -26.61 -15.18
CA ILE A 436 -16.92 -27.61 -16.23
C ILE A 436 -16.16 -27.14 -17.48
N SER A 437 -15.13 -27.89 -17.84
CA SER A 437 -14.32 -27.68 -19.05
C SER A 437 -14.98 -28.38 -20.24
N ILE A 438 -15.47 -27.58 -21.19
CA ILE A 438 -16.10 -28.06 -22.43
C ILE A 438 -15.00 -28.15 -23.51
N PRO A 439 -14.78 -29.33 -24.14
CA PRO A 439 -13.78 -29.47 -25.19
C PRO A 439 -14.18 -28.69 -26.44
N LYS A 440 -13.27 -27.87 -26.98
CA LYS A 440 -13.52 -27.06 -28.18
C LYS A 440 -13.55 -27.86 -29.48
N ASN A 441 -12.89 -29.00 -29.51
CA ASN A 441 -12.82 -29.92 -30.64
C ASN A 441 -13.30 -31.29 -30.17
N ILE A 442 -14.15 -31.96 -30.95
CA ILE A 442 -14.63 -33.31 -30.73
C ILE A 442 -14.44 -34.15 -31.99
N SER A 443 -14.30 -35.47 -31.84
CA SER A 443 -14.30 -36.42 -32.95
C SER A 443 -15.73 -36.77 -33.38
N SER A 444 -15.93 -37.24 -34.61
CA SER A 444 -17.25 -37.62 -35.14
C SER A 444 -17.99 -38.59 -34.21
N LYS A 445 -17.30 -39.59 -33.66
CA LYS A 445 -17.87 -40.54 -32.70
C LYS A 445 -18.32 -39.90 -31.38
N GLN A 446 -17.65 -38.85 -30.93
CA GLN A 446 -18.10 -38.09 -29.75
C GLN A 446 -19.30 -37.20 -30.10
N GLU A 447 -19.36 -36.65 -31.31
CA GLU A 447 -20.51 -35.89 -31.80
C GLU A 447 -21.76 -36.78 -31.97
N GLU A 448 -21.59 -38.00 -32.47
CA GLU A 448 -22.62 -39.05 -32.55
C GLU A 448 -23.17 -39.38 -31.16
N LEU A 449 -22.31 -39.74 -30.20
CA LEU A 449 -22.71 -40.06 -28.82
C LEU A 449 -23.39 -38.88 -28.10
N ILE A 450 -23.01 -37.64 -28.39
CA ILE A 450 -23.66 -36.45 -27.84
C ILE A 450 -25.06 -36.25 -28.45
N LYS A 451 -25.26 -36.55 -29.74
CA LYS A 451 -26.59 -36.51 -30.40
C LYS A 451 -27.51 -37.64 -29.95
N GLU A 452 -26.97 -38.81 -29.63
CA GLU A 452 -27.72 -39.91 -28.99
C GLU A 452 -28.19 -39.49 -27.60
N PHE A 453 -27.29 -38.93 -26.78
CA PHE A 453 -27.62 -38.39 -25.45
C PHE A 453 -28.68 -37.27 -25.53
N GLU A 454 -28.57 -36.36 -26.49
CA GLU A 454 -29.55 -35.27 -26.71
C GLU A 454 -30.95 -35.80 -27.11
N GLN A 455 -31.04 -36.98 -27.74
CA GLN A 455 -32.33 -37.62 -28.06
C GLN A 455 -32.97 -38.22 -26.80
N GLU A 456 -32.20 -38.89 -25.95
CA GLU A 456 -32.72 -39.41 -24.68
C GLU A 456 -33.09 -38.30 -23.69
N ASP A 457 -32.36 -37.19 -23.65
CA ASP A 457 -32.75 -36.00 -22.87
C ASP A 457 -34.09 -35.43 -23.37
N LYS A 458 -34.33 -35.37 -24.69
CA LYS A 458 -35.60 -34.94 -25.28
C LYS A 458 -36.75 -35.90 -24.97
N ASN A 459 -36.49 -37.21 -24.93
CA ASN A 459 -37.48 -38.22 -24.54
C ASN A 459 -37.92 -38.04 -23.08
N ASN A 460 -36.99 -37.74 -22.18
CA ASN A 460 -37.25 -37.60 -20.74
C ASN A 460 -37.78 -36.21 -20.34
N CYS A 461 -37.26 -35.12 -20.93
CA CYS A 461 -37.57 -33.74 -20.55
C CYS A 461 -38.56 -33.02 -21.49
N GLY A 462 -38.88 -33.62 -22.64
CA GLY A 462 -39.63 -32.99 -23.72
C GLY A 462 -38.79 -31.99 -24.54
N PRO A 463 -39.39 -31.33 -25.55
CA PRO A 463 -38.67 -30.39 -26.41
C PRO A 463 -38.10 -29.18 -25.65
N LEU A 464 -36.84 -28.82 -25.96
CA LEU A 464 -36.11 -27.70 -25.36
C LEU A 464 -36.83 -26.35 -25.43
N ASP A 465 -37.56 -26.10 -26.54
CA ASP A 465 -38.36 -24.88 -26.75
C ASP A 465 -39.66 -24.84 -25.92
N SER A 466 -40.02 -25.93 -25.24
CA SER A 466 -41.27 -25.99 -24.49
C SER A 466 -41.28 -25.01 -23.31
N LEU A 467 -42.45 -24.42 -23.06
CA LEU A 467 -42.75 -23.68 -21.83
C LEU A 467 -42.87 -24.59 -20.59
N THR A 468 -42.82 -25.92 -20.77
CA THR A 468 -42.81 -26.93 -19.71
C THR A 468 -41.43 -27.57 -19.47
N HIS A 469 -40.42 -27.31 -20.31
CA HIS A 469 -39.11 -27.94 -20.18
C HIS A 469 -38.49 -27.66 -18.79
N PRO A 470 -38.07 -28.66 -18.00
CA PRO A 470 -37.72 -28.47 -16.59
C PRO A 470 -36.63 -27.41 -16.38
N VAL A 471 -35.57 -27.45 -17.20
CA VAL A 471 -34.43 -26.52 -17.10
C VAL A 471 -34.70 -25.16 -17.77
N LEU A 472 -35.44 -25.15 -18.89
CA LEU A 472 -35.56 -23.95 -19.75
C LEU A 472 -36.89 -23.21 -19.62
N SER A 473 -37.89 -23.77 -18.94
CA SER A 473 -39.22 -23.15 -18.85
C SER A 473 -39.20 -21.73 -18.27
N PHE A 474 -38.34 -21.44 -17.28
CA PHE A 474 -38.17 -20.08 -16.74
C PHE A 474 -37.59 -19.12 -17.80
N TRP A 475 -36.57 -19.54 -18.54
CA TRP A 475 -35.96 -18.77 -19.62
C TRP A 475 -36.94 -18.55 -20.77
N ASN A 476 -37.61 -19.61 -21.24
CA ASN A 476 -38.57 -19.57 -22.35
C ASN A 476 -39.78 -18.67 -22.01
N LYS A 477 -40.30 -18.73 -20.77
CA LYS A 477 -41.36 -17.83 -20.27
C LYS A 477 -40.88 -16.37 -20.19
N SER A 478 -39.63 -16.14 -19.76
CA SER A 478 -39.05 -14.79 -19.66
C SER A 478 -38.77 -14.19 -21.03
N MET A 479 -38.20 -14.96 -21.96
CA MET A 479 -38.01 -14.60 -23.37
C MET A 479 -39.33 -14.30 -24.07
N LYS A 480 -40.41 -15.04 -23.78
CA LYS A 480 -41.76 -14.72 -24.27
C LYS A 480 -42.21 -13.35 -23.74
N ARG A 481 -42.19 -13.13 -22.43
CA ARG A 481 -42.56 -11.83 -21.81
C ARG A 481 -41.75 -10.65 -22.38
N TRP A 482 -40.46 -10.84 -22.63
CA TRP A 482 -39.58 -9.82 -23.21
C TRP A 482 -39.90 -9.52 -24.68
N ARG A 483 -40.17 -10.55 -25.50
CA ARG A 483 -40.66 -10.38 -26.88
C ARG A 483 -42.02 -9.68 -26.90
N ASP A 484 -42.94 -10.08 -26.02
CA ASP A 484 -44.26 -9.46 -25.87
C ASP A 484 -44.11 -7.97 -25.50
N TYR A 485 -43.23 -7.62 -24.56
CA TYR A 485 -42.91 -6.23 -24.20
C TYR A 485 -42.34 -5.42 -25.37
N ILE A 486 -41.33 -5.93 -26.06
CA ILE A 486 -40.73 -5.23 -27.21
C ILE A 486 -41.75 -5.03 -28.34
N SER A 487 -42.55 -6.06 -28.64
CA SER A 487 -43.58 -5.98 -29.69
C SER A 487 -44.70 -4.97 -29.42
N LYS A 488 -44.88 -4.55 -28.16
CA LYS A 488 -45.85 -3.51 -27.76
C LYS A 488 -45.26 -2.11 -27.73
N ASN A 489 -43.97 -2.00 -27.38
CA ASN A 489 -43.35 -0.70 -27.08
C ASN A 489 -42.39 -0.19 -28.17
N PHE A 490 -41.97 -1.05 -29.12
CA PHE A 490 -41.00 -0.73 -30.17
C PHE A 490 -41.47 -1.15 -31.58
N LYS A 491 -42.78 -1.34 -31.78
CA LYS A 491 -43.37 -1.44 -33.13
C LYS A 491 -43.98 -0.10 -33.55
N ASN A 492 -43.13 0.76 -34.10
CA ASN A 492 -43.48 1.84 -35.02
C ASN A 492 -42.61 1.64 -36.28
#